data_AF-A0A533X538-F1
#
_entry.id   AF-A0A533X538-F1
#
_cell.length_a   1.000
_cell.length_b   1.000
_cell.length_c   1.000
_cell.angle_alpha   90.00
_cell.angle_beta   90.00
_cell.angle_gamma   90.00
#
_symmetry.space_group_name_H-M   'P 1'
#
loop_
_entity.id
_entity.type
_entity.pdbx_description
1 polymer ?
#
loop_
_entity_poly.entity_id
_entity_poly.type
_entity_poly.pdbx_seq_one_letter_code
_entity_poly.pdbx_strand_id
1 'polypeptide(L)'
;MRSQQRAVSRTLVAVAAIVILLVVGFAGYLAATNLGGTNRSSTSTSGTSTGITGVSGATVNLITFDQGLVFTDLWNSTTGKPLAPLLQFEKQYNITVNVEFDDEPTVRQKVQADFASGAGRYDLTLADTANLVQVYGSSGQLYPIEQFYTPSSQLYTPSPYFNYTDFIPKALLACSYGGHLYALPYFTFSSSFNYRMDLFKKYSVALPTTMDQMMNTTLPKLKAGMMADGTYGKVYPIAIRGEPKETTALDVNAFIHGFGGTWFKGGYWNVTDVKAHRALPAFNTTAVVNAIKTYALMGSAFSSPDTPTYDFSKEIT
;
A
#
# COMPACT_ATOMS: atom_id res chain seq x y z
N MET A 1 -42.17 -42.78 17.15
CA MET A 1 -41.29 -43.38 18.19
C MET A 1 -39.86 -42.99 17.81
N ARG A 2 -39.29 -41.93 18.42
CA ARG A 2 -38.24 -42.00 19.46
C ARG A 2 -37.10 -42.94 19.02
N SER A 3 -35.89 -42.45 18.73
CA SER A 3 -34.92 -42.00 19.73
C SER A 3 -33.55 -41.75 19.07
N GLN A 4 -32.71 -40.99 19.77
CA GLN A 4 -31.25 -40.79 19.61
C GLN A 4 -30.83 -39.49 18.90
N GLN A 5 -31.12 -38.37 19.57
CA GLN A 5 -30.16 -37.28 19.71
C GLN A 5 -28.87 -37.81 20.35
N ARG A 6 -27.71 -37.56 19.74
CA ARG A 6 -26.46 -37.32 20.47
C ARG A 6 -25.65 -36.26 19.74
N ALA A 7 -25.24 -35.29 20.53
CA ALA A 7 -24.49 -34.10 20.16
C ALA A 7 -23.17 -34.44 19.47
N VAL A 8 -22.86 -33.73 18.39
CA VAL A 8 -21.48 -33.46 17.98
C VAL A 8 -21.29 -31.96 18.09
N SER A 9 -20.53 -31.61 19.12
CA SER A 9 -20.15 -30.26 19.52
C SER A 9 -19.49 -29.50 18.37
N ARG A 10 -19.91 -28.25 18.21
CA ARG A 10 -19.31 -27.24 17.35
C ARG A 10 -17.91 -26.90 17.87
N THR A 11 -16.90 -26.95 17.01
CA THR A 11 -15.66 -26.20 17.19
C THR A 11 -15.25 -25.67 15.82
N LEU A 12 -15.84 -24.52 15.45
CA LEU A 12 -15.32 -23.70 14.36
C LEU A 12 -14.11 -22.95 14.92
N VAL A 13 -12.92 -23.34 14.48
CA VAL A 13 -11.70 -22.57 14.69
C VAL A 13 -11.72 -21.46 13.64
N ALA A 14 -12.01 -20.23 14.05
CA ALA A 14 -11.82 -19.06 13.22
C ALA A 14 -10.35 -18.63 13.36
N VAL A 15 -9.56 -18.91 12.34
CA VAL A 15 -8.23 -18.33 12.16
C VAL A 15 -8.44 -16.95 11.54
N ALA A 16 -8.14 -15.90 12.30
CA ALA A 16 -8.32 -14.52 11.87
C ALA A 16 -7.01 -14.04 11.24
N ALA A 17 -7.05 -13.76 9.93
CA ALA A 17 -5.91 -13.15 9.28
C ALA A 17 -5.87 -11.63 9.54
N ILE A 18 -4.77 -11.09 10.09
CA ILE A 18 -4.55 -9.66 10.32
C ILE A 18 -3.48 -9.15 9.32
N VAL A 19 -3.80 -8.13 8.54
CA VAL A 19 -2.90 -7.63 7.49
C VAL A 19 -2.12 -6.39 7.96
N ILE A 20 -0.81 -6.35 7.74
CA ILE A 20 0.08 -5.20 8.02
C ILE A 20 0.45 -4.58 6.65
N LEU A 21 0.47 -3.24 6.45
CA LEU A 21 0.42 -2.67 5.09
C LEU A 21 1.54 -1.73 4.64
N LEU A 22 1.79 -1.80 3.34
CA LEU A 22 2.43 -0.79 2.51
C LEU A 22 1.40 0.25 2.05
N VAL A 23 1.63 1.54 2.28
CA VAL A 23 0.72 2.63 1.89
C VAL A 23 1.36 3.51 0.81
N VAL A 24 0.54 3.93 -0.16
CA VAL A 24 0.87 5.05 -1.05
C VAL A 24 -0.01 6.22 -0.68
N GLY A 25 0.57 7.29 -0.12
CA GLY A 25 -0.19 8.44 0.36
C GLY A 25 -0.48 9.43 -0.77
N PHE A 26 -1.74 9.55 -1.20
CA PHE A 26 -2.15 10.58 -2.18
C PHE A 26 -2.94 11.73 -1.54
N ALA A 27 -2.33 12.92 -1.53
CA ALA A 27 -2.97 14.17 -1.12
C ALA A 27 -3.77 14.81 -2.27
N GLY A 28 -4.98 14.31 -2.58
CA GLY A 28 -5.97 15.00 -3.43
C GLY A 28 -7.24 15.43 -2.69
N TYR A 29 -7.55 16.73 -2.76
CA TYR A 29 -8.78 17.52 -2.61
C TYR A 29 -10.00 17.02 -1.77
N LEU A 30 -10.47 17.88 -0.85
CA LEU A 30 -11.69 17.76 -0.05
C LEU A 30 -12.94 18.16 -0.84
N ALA A 31 -13.99 17.34 -0.77
CA ALA A 31 -15.37 17.80 -0.87
C ALA A 31 -16.21 17.02 0.16
N ALA A 32 -16.69 17.73 1.17
CA ALA A 32 -17.55 17.18 2.21
C ALA A 32 -18.95 16.91 1.63
N THR A 33 -19.42 15.66 1.71
CA THR A 33 -20.86 15.37 1.62
C THR A 33 -21.24 14.39 2.71
N ASN A 34 -22.03 14.89 3.66
CA ASN A 34 -22.77 14.10 4.65
C ASN A 34 -23.61 13.04 3.93
N LEU A 35 -23.40 11.77 4.26
CA LEU A 35 -24.30 10.68 3.87
C LEU A 35 -24.85 10.03 5.13
N GLY A 36 -26.08 10.42 5.48
CA GLY A 36 -26.92 9.69 6.40
C GLY A 36 -27.27 8.34 5.81
N GLY A 37 -26.80 7.26 6.44
CA GLY A 37 -27.20 5.89 6.14
C GLY A 37 -28.23 5.42 7.17
N THR A 38 -29.37 4.94 6.67
CA THR A 38 -30.49 4.41 7.45
C THR A 38 -30.13 3.07 8.10
N ASN A 39 -30.28 3.01 9.43
CA ASN A 39 -30.06 1.82 10.24
C ASN A 39 -31.08 0.71 9.90
N ARG A 40 -30.58 -0.49 9.59
CA ARG A 40 -31.35 -1.74 9.75
C ARG A 40 -30.96 -2.36 11.09
N SER A 41 -31.92 -2.48 11.99
CA SER A 41 -31.70 -3.10 13.30
C SER A 41 -31.49 -4.60 13.16
N SER A 42 -30.41 -5.10 13.77
CA SER A 42 -30.25 -6.51 14.11
C SER A 42 -30.15 -6.59 15.62
N THR A 43 -31.12 -7.26 16.24
CA THR A 43 -31.23 -7.52 17.67
C THR A 43 -30.04 -8.35 18.15
N SER A 44 -29.18 -7.78 18.99
CA SER A 44 -28.07 -8.50 19.63
C SER A 44 -28.43 -8.85 21.08
N THR A 45 -28.52 -10.15 21.36
CA THR A 45 -28.65 -10.69 22.72
C THR A 45 -27.37 -10.42 23.50
N SER A 46 -27.51 -9.79 24.67
CA SER A 46 -26.41 -9.45 25.59
C SER A 46 -25.83 -10.71 26.24
N GLY A 47 -24.65 -11.13 25.79
CA GLY A 47 -23.78 -12.07 26.49
C GLY A 47 -22.58 -11.34 27.05
N THR A 48 -22.32 -11.52 28.35
CA THR A 48 -21.21 -10.91 29.09
C THR A 48 -19.87 -11.25 28.45
N SER A 49 -19.09 -10.22 28.08
CA SER A 49 -17.78 -10.36 27.44
C SER A 49 -16.73 -10.88 28.44
N THR A 50 -16.37 -12.14 28.29
CA THR A 50 -15.06 -12.62 28.71
C THR A 50 -14.13 -12.44 27.51
N GLY A 51 -13.12 -11.58 27.66
CA GLY A 51 -12.15 -11.30 26.60
C GLY A 51 -11.51 -12.60 26.09
N ILE A 52 -11.26 -12.66 24.79
CA ILE A 52 -10.52 -13.77 24.20
C ILE A 52 -9.13 -13.80 24.83
N THR A 53 -8.88 -14.82 25.64
CA THR A 53 -7.53 -15.22 25.97
C THR A 53 -6.93 -15.80 24.70
N GLY A 54 -5.83 -15.22 24.21
CA GLY A 54 -5.10 -15.78 23.07
C GLY A 54 -4.85 -17.28 23.27
N VAL A 55 -4.89 -18.06 22.19
CA VAL A 55 -4.64 -19.50 22.27
C VAL A 55 -3.17 -19.69 22.59
N SER A 56 -2.87 -19.88 23.88
CA SER A 56 -1.55 -20.23 24.38
C SER A 56 -1.00 -21.44 23.60
N GLY A 57 0.19 -21.30 23.04
CA GLY A 57 0.84 -22.29 22.15
C GLY A 57 0.52 -22.14 20.66
N ALA A 58 -0.19 -21.09 20.23
CA ALA A 58 -0.48 -20.85 18.83
C ALA A 58 0.77 -20.47 18.01
N THR A 59 0.76 -20.85 16.73
CA THR A 59 1.69 -20.33 15.72
C THR A 59 0.95 -19.32 14.84
N VAL A 60 1.56 -18.15 14.64
CA VAL A 60 1.12 -17.09 13.74
C VAL A 60 2.05 -17.08 12.55
N ASN A 61 1.51 -17.31 11.35
CA ASN A 61 2.26 -17.33 10.10
C ASN A 61 2.11 -15.99 9.38
N LEU A 62 3.21 -15.30 9.19
CA LEU A 62 3.33 -14.05 8.46
C LEU A 62 4.09 -14.29 7.15
N ILE A 63 3.59 -13.76 6.03
CA ILE A 63 4.38 -13.63 4.81
C ILE A 63 4.59 -12.15 4.47
N THR A 64 5.81 -11.80 4.06
CA THR A 64 6.16 -10.43 3.66
C THR A 64 7.22 -10.45 2.57
N PHE A 65 7.32 -9.36 1.80
CA PHE A 65 8.43 -9.19 0.87
C PHE A 65 9.63 -8.55 1.57
N ASP A 66 10.80 -8.83 1.01
CA ASP A 66 12.09 -8.23 1.35
C ASP A 66 12.43 -8.19 2.85
N GLN A 67 13.29 -9.13 3.25
CA GLN A 67 13.76 -9.29 4.63
C GLN A 67 14.46 -8.05 5.20
N GLY A 68 14.94 -7.13 4.34
CA GLY A 68 15.60 -5.89 4.74
C GLY A 68 14.70 -4.66 4.84
N LEU A 69 13.42 -4.78 4.47
CA LEU A 69 12.53 -3.63 4.33
C LEU A 69 11.52 -3.50 5.47
N VAL A 70 10.94 -4.62 5.91
CA VAL A 70 9.82 -4.63 6.88
C VAL A 70 10.18 -5.52 8.07
N PHE A 71 9.79 -5.09 9.26
CA PHE A 71 10.05 -5.77 10.53
C PHE A 71 11.54 -5.95 10.85
N THR A 72 12.39 -5.04 10.37
CA THR A 72 13.84 -5.06 10.63
C THR A 72 14.20 -4.96 12.11
N ASP A 73 13.31 -4.39 12.94
CA ASP A 73 13.46 -4.35 14.40
C ASP A 73 13.04 -5.66 15.10
N LEU A 74 12.32 -6.54 14.39
CA LEU A 74 11.83 -7.83 14.89
C LEU A 74 12.63 -9.00 14.31
N TRP A 75 13.34 -8.80 13.20
CA TRP A 75 14.00 -9.85 12.46
C TRP A 75 15.34 -9.40 11.88
N ASN A 76 16.35 -10.28 11.96
CA ASN A 76 17.65 -10.02 11.38
C ASN A 76 17.68 -10.46 9.90
N SER A 77 17.79 -9.48 9.00
CA SER A 77 17.78 -9.70 7.54
C SER A 77 18.95 -10.52 7.01
N THR A 78 20.08 -10.54 7.73
CA THR A 78 21.29 -11.28 7.31
C THR A 78 21.24 -12.74 7.76
N THR A 79 20.70 -13.00 8.96
CA THR A 79 20.76 -14.34 9.59
C THR A 79 19.47 -15.13 9.50
N GLY A 80 18.34 -14.50 9.14
CA GLY A 80 17.06 -15.22 9.10
C GLY A 80 16.55 -15.60 10.49
N LYS A 81 16.84 -14.79 11.51
CA LYS A 81 16.49 -15.10 12.90
C LYS A 81 15.73 -13.97 13.58
N PRO A 82 14.80 -14.30 14.50
CA PRO A 82 14.09 -13.31 15.29
C PRO A 82 15.04 -12.53 16.20
N LEU A 83 14.75 -11.25 16.39
CA LEU A 83 15.45 -10.36 17.32
C LEU A 83 14.78 -10.39 18.70
N ALA A 84 15.46 -9.83 19.69
CA ALA A 84 14.99 -9.81 21.08
C ALA A 84 13.56 -9.28 21.27
N PRO A 85 13.10 -8.22 20.57
CA PRO A 85 11.72 -7.75 20.70
C PRO A 85 10.68 -8.80 20.31
N LEU A 86 10.90 -9.55 19.22
CA LEU A 86 9.98 -10.61 18.80
C LEU A 86 9.98 -11.78 19.77
N LEU A 87 11.17 -12.22 20.21
CA LEU A 87 11.30 -13.29 21.21
C LEU A 87 10.63 -12.94 22.54
N GLN A 88 10.70 -11.67 22.96
CA GLN A 88 10.01 -11.18 24.14
C GLN A 88 8.49 -11.22 23.97
N PHE A 89 8.00 -10.79 22.81
CA PHE A 89 6.59 -10.83 22.46
C PHE A 89 6.05 -12.28 22.44
N GLU A 90 6.75 -13.19 21.75
CA GLU A 90 6.44 -14.63 21.72
C GLU A 90 6.35 -15.23 23.13
N LYS A 91 7.33 -14.93 24.00
CA LYS A 91 7.33 -15.39 25.38
C LYS A 91 6.19 -14.80 26.21
N GLN A 92 5.90 -13.50 26.05
CA GLN A 92 4.85 -12.82 26.81
C GLN A 92 3.47 -13.40 26.53
N TYR A 93 3.19 -13.71 25.25
CA TYR A 93 1.88 -14.22 24.83
C TYR A 93 1.83 -15.75 24.68
N ASN A 94 2.96 -16.42 24.92
CA ASN A 94 3.17 -17.84 24.68
C ASN A 94 2.72 -18.25 23.27
N ILE A 95 3.24 -17.58 22.25
CA ILE A 95 2.99 -17.86 20.84
C ILE A 95 4.31 -18.03 20.08
N THR A 96 4.23 -18.53 18.86
CA THR A 96 5.34 -18.55 17.91
C THR A 96 4.94 -17.73 16.69
N VAL A 97 5.82 -16.85 16.21
CA VAL A 97 5.62 -16.08 14.99
C VAL A 97 6.58 -16.61 13.93
N ASN A 98 6.02 -17.28 12.93
CA ASN A 98 6.76 -17.72 11.75
C ASN A 98 6.69 -16.64 10.69
N VAL A 99 7.84 -16.21 10.15
CA VAL A 99 7.92 -15.19 9.11
C VAL A 99 8.55 -15.77 7.86
N GLU A 100 7.78 -15.81 6.78
CA GLU A 100 8.23 -16.17 5.44
C GLU A 100 8.55 -14.91 4.64
N PHE A 101 9.73 -14.91 4.00
CA PHE A 101 10.22 -13.81 3.16
C PHE A 101 10.45 -14.30 1.74
N ASP A 102 10.02 -13.51 0.77
CA ASP A 102 10.29 -13.72 -0.67
C ASP A 102 10.38 -12.38 -1.42
N ASP A 103 10.64 -12.41 -2.72
CA ASP A 103 10.44 -11.25 -3.59
C ASP A 103 8.94 -10.90 -3.70
N GLU A 104 8.65 -9.62 -3.93
CA GLU A 104 7.28 -9.10 -3.97
C GLU A 104 6.35 -9.87 -4.95
N PRO A 105 6.74 -10.14 -6.22
CA PRO A 105 5.95 -10.97 -7.11
C PRO A 105 5.60 -12.35 -6.53
N THR A 106 6.57 -13.04 -5.93
CA THR A 106 6.37 -14.37 -5.32
C THR A 106 5.41 -14.30 -4.12
N VAL A 107 5.58 -13.31 -3.23
CA VAL A 107 4.66 -13.10 -2.09
C VAL A 107 3.23 -12.90 -2.58
N ARG A 108 3.02 -12.03 -3.57
CA ARG A 108 1.70 -11.78 -4.16
C ARG A 108 1.05 -13.05 -4.70
N GLN A 109 1.81 -13.88 -5.40
CA GLN A 109 1.31 -15.16 -5.92
C GLN A 109 0.92 -16.12 -4.80
N LYS A 110 1.75 -16.27 -3.76
CA LYS A 110 1.46 -17.15 -2.62
C LYS A 110 0.21 -16.71 -1.85
N VAL A 111 0.10 -15.40 -1.58
CA VAL A 111 -1.06 -14.80 -0.91
C VAL A 111 -2.33 -14.97 -1.75
N GLN A 112 -2.26 -14.72 -3.06
CA GLN A 112 -3.39 -14.92 -3.96
C GLN A 112 -3.84 -16.39 -3.98
N ALA A 113 -2.90 -17.35 -4.00
CA ALA A 113 -3.23 -18.78 -3.94
C ALA A 113 -3.88 -19.17 -2.61
N ASP A 114 -3.41 -18.59 -1.49
CA ASP A 114 -3.99 -18.85 -0.17
C ASP A 114 -5.43 -18.34 -0.10
N PHE A 115 -5.69 -17.11 -0.56
CA PHE A 115 -7.05 -16.57 -0.66
C PHE A 115 -7.95 -17.36 -1.62
N ALA A 116 -7.43 -17.78 -2.78
CA ALA A 116 -8.23 -18.51 -3.77
C ALA A 116 -8.61 -19.92 -3.28
N SER A 117 -7.73 -20.57 -2.51
CA SER A 117 -7.97 -21.92 -1.98
C SER A 117 -8.68 -21.94 -0.63
N GLY A 118 -8.60 -20.85 0.14
CA GLY A 118 -9.06 -20.81 1.53
C GLY A 118 -8.24 -21.71 2.45
N ALA A 119 -6.97 -21.97 2.11
CA ALA A 119 -6.13 -22.88 2.86
C ALA A 119 -5.71 -22.33 4.24
N GLY A 120 -5.69 -21.00 4.41
CA GLY A 120 -5.36 -20.35 5.67
C GLY A 120 -3.90 -20.57 6.06
N ARG A 121 -2.99 -20.52 5.08
CA ARG A 121 -1.55 -20.68 5.30
C ARG A 121 -0.95 -19.49 6.01
N TYR A 122 -1.50 -18.30 5.79
CA TYR A 122 -0.99 -17.06 6.35
C TYR A 122 -2.06 -16.40 7.22
N ASP A 123 -1.70 -16.17 8.48
CA ASP A 123 -2.44 -15.34 9.42
C ASP A 123 -2.17 -13.86 9.12
N LEU A 124 -0.93 -13.50 8.81
CA LEU A 124 -0.58 -12.14 8.47
C LEU A 124 0.03 -12.09 7.08
N THR A 125 -0.27 -11.03 6.34
CA THR A 125 0.48 -10.72 5.13
C THR A 125 0.81 -9.25 5.10
N LEU A 126 1.99 -8.92 4.60
CA LEU A 126 2.21 -7.59 4.05
C LEU A 126 1.36 -7.45 2.79
N ALA A 127 0.56 -6.40 2.72
CA ALA A 127 -0.25 -6.14 1.54
C ALA A 127 -0.02 -4.73 0.99
N ASP A 128 -0.42 -4.53 -0.25
CA ASP A 128 -0.58 -3.20 -0.80
C ASP A 128 -2.02 -2.70 -0.62
N THR A 129 -2.19 -1.38 -0.63
CA THR A 129 -3.52 -0.78 -0.56
C THR A 129 -4.31 -0.92 -1.85
N ALA A 130 -3.65 -1.01 -3.01
CA ALA A 130 -4.30 -0.95 -4.32
C ALA A 130 -4.87 -2.30 -4.79
N ASN A 131 -4.11 -3.39 -4.63
CA ASN A 131 -4.42 -4.70 -5.16
C ASN A 131 -4.92 -5.69 -4.10
N LEU A 132 -4.57 -5.52 -2.82
CA LEU A 132 -4.98 -6.46 -1.77
C LEU A 132 -6.17 -5.92 -0.97
N VAL A 133 -6.07 -4.76 -0.31
CA VAL A 133 -7.16 -4.25 0.54
C VAL A 133 -8.46 -4.08 -0.24
N GLN A 134 -8.39 -3.40 -1.38
CA GLN A 134 -9.60 -3.11 -2.16
C GLN A 134 -10.19 -4.38 -2.76
N VAL A 135 -9.37 -5.34 -3.20
CA VAL A 135 -9.84 -6.60 -3.78
C VAL A 135 -10.41 -7.50 -2.70
N TYR A 136 -9.62 -7.85 -1.68
CA TYR A 136 -10.01 -8.85 -0.69
C TYR A 136 -10.99 -8.30 0.35
N GLY A 137 -10.89 -7.01 0.70
CA GLY A 137 -11.90 -6.33 1.51
C GLY A 137 -13.26 -6.33 0.81
N SER A 138 -13.31 -6.14 -0.51
CA SER A 138 -14.58 -6.20 -1.27
C SER A 138 -15.19 -7.60 -1.35
N SER A 139 -14.36 -8.64 -1.30
CA SER A 139 -14.79 -10.05 -1.31
C SER A 139 -15.15 -10.59 0.08
N GLY A 140 -14.93 -9.81 1.15
CA GLY A 140 -15.15 -10.26 2.53
C GLY A 140 -14.11 -11.27 3.04
N GLN A 141 -12.96 -11.37 2.38
CA GLN A 141 -11.88 -12.30 2.74
C GLN A 141 -10.91 -11.71 3.78
N LEU A 142 -10.98 -10.41 4.05
CA LEU A 142 -10.20 -9.75 5.10
C LEU A 142 -11.01 -9.57 6.38
N TYR A 143 -10.33 -9.70 7.52
CA TYR A 143 -10.94 -9.45 8.82
C TYR A 143 -10.95 -7.95 9.14
N PRO A 144 -12.09 -7.34 9.52
CA PRO A 144 -12.11 -5.94 9.93
C PRO A 144 -11.33 -5.74 11.24
N ILE A 145 -10.24 -4.98 11.19
CA ILE A 145 -9.33 -4.84 12.32
C ILE A 145 -9.87 -3.90 13.40
N GLU A 146 -10.89 -3.08 13.10
CA GLU A 146 -11.55 -2.26 14.12
C GLU A 146 -12.15 -3.09 15.26
N GLN A 147 -12.40 -4.36 15.01
CA GLN A 147 -12.88 -5.27 16.05
C GLN A 147 -11.85 -5.47 17.18
N PHE A 148 -10.56 -5.29 16.93
CA PHE A 148 -9.53 -5.47 17.95
C PHE A 148 -9.33 -4.25 18.85
N TYR A 149 -9.75 -3.06 18.41
CA TYR A 149 -9.54 -1.81 19.17
C TYR A 149 -10.83 -1.05 19.52
N THR A 150 -12.00 -1.54 19.10
CA THR A 150 -13.29 -0.93 19.47
C THR A 150 -13.80 -1.52 20.79
N PRO A 151 -14.03 -0.72 21.87
CA PRO A 151 -14.42 -1.24 23.18
C PRO A 151 -15.70 -2.08 23.22
N SER A 152 -16.64 -1.83 22.29
CA SER A 152 -17.89 -2.60 22.18
C SER A 152 -17.73 -3.96 21.48
N SER A 153 -16.56 -4.23 20.91
CA SER A 153 -16.28 -5.49 20.20
C SER A 153 -15.94 -6.61 21.18
N GLN A 154 -16.34 -7.84 20.84
CA GLN A 154 -15.95 -9.04 21.59
C GLN A 154 -14.46 -9.37 21.43
N LEU A 155 -13.80 -8.86 20.40
CA LEU A 155 -12.37 -9.05 20.15
C LEU A 155 -11.50 -7.92 20.70
N TYR A 156 -12.11 -7.00 21.45
CA TYR A 156 -11.42 -5.83 21.97
C TYR A 156 -10.20 -6.25 22.82
N THR A 157 -9.03 -5.85 22.35
CA THR A 157 -7.73 -6.13 22.95
C THR A 157 -7.04 -4.79 23.18
N PRO A 158 -7.28 -4.12 24.33
CA PRO A 158 -6.66 -2.84 24.63
C PRO A 158 -5.14 -3.00 24.62
N SER A 159 -4.45 -2.12 23.90
CA SER A 159 -2.99 -2.08 23.88
C SER A 159 -2.54 -0.66 24.24
N PRO A 160 -1.64 -0.50 25.23
CA PRO A 160 -1.05 0.81 25.54
C PRO A 160 -0.11 1.30 24.43
N TYR A 161 0.20 0.45 23.45
CA TYR A 161 1.11 0.74 22.34
C TYR A 161 0.38 1.04 21.02
N PHE A 162 -0.95 0.98 21.01
CA PHE A 162 -1.74 1.19 19.81
C PHE A 162 -2.82 2.24 20.04
N ASN A 163 -2.81 3.26 19.18
CA ASN A 163 -3.93 4.19 19.05
C ASN A 163 -4.18 4.46 17.56
N TYR A 164 -5.37 4.13 17.08
CA TYR A 164 -5.71 4.28 15.66
C TYR A 164 -5.68 5.75 15.19
N THR A 165 -5.82 6.73 16.10
CA THR A 165 -5.76 8.15 15.76
C THR A 165 -4.35 8.64 15.45
N ASP A 166 -3.32 7.85 15.74
CA ASP A 166 -1.91 8.21 15.50
C ASP A 166 -1.52 8.06 14.03
N PHE A 167 -2.37 7.41 13.22
CA PHE A 167 -2.12 7.19 11.80
C PHE A 167 -2.61 8.35 10.94
N ILE A 168 -1.91 8.59 9.83
CA ILE A 168 -2.32 9.56 8.81
C ILE A 168 -3.72 9.17 8.28
N PRO A 169 -4.73 10.06 8.34
CA PRO A 169 -6.10 9.70 7.97
C PRO A 169 -6.25 9.15 6.55
N LYS A 170 -5.45 9.65 5.59
CA LYS A 170 -5.44 9.14 4.22
C LYS A 170 -4.83 7.75 4.09
N ALA A 171 -3.87 7.41 4.93
CA ALA A 171 -3.32 6.06 5.00
C ALA A 171 -4.39 5.09 5.49
N LEU A 172 -5.10 5.43 6.56
CA LEU A 172 -6.24 4.64 7.06
C LEU A 172 -7.31 4.47 5.99
N LEU A 173 -7.68 5.54 5.27
CA LEU A 173 -8.66 5.47 4.19
C LEU A 173 -8.24 4.47 3.08
N ALA A 174 -6.96 4.45 2.72
CA ALA A 174 -6.43 3.50 1.74
C ALA A 174 -6.44 2.04 2.24
N CYS A 175 -6.41 1.85 3.56
CA CYS A 175 -6.52 0.57 4.25
C CYS A 175 -7.98 0.16 4.54
N SER A 176 -8.95 0.95 4.09
CA SER A 176 -10.37 0.73 4.31
C SER A 176 -11.12 0.36 3.03
N TYR A 177 -12.19 -0.41 3.20
CA TYR A 177 -13.18 -0.68 2.15
C TYR A 177 -14.57 -0.71 2.79
N GLY A 178 -15.57 -0.11 2.12
CA GLY A 178 -16.96 -0.16 2.61
C GLY A 178 -17.18 0.42 4.01
N GLY A 179 -16.32 1.35 4.47
CA GLY A 179 -16.40 1.94 5.81
C GLY A 179 -15.71 1.13 6.92
N HIS A 180 -15.11 -0.01 6.60
CA HIS A 180 -14.39 -0.87 7.52
C HIS A 180 -12.89 -0.76 7.30
N LEU A 181 -12.09 -0.87 8.38
CA LEU A 181 -10.63 -0.84 8.30
C LEU A 181 -10.14 -2.29 8.27
N TYR A 182 -9.39 -2.67 7.25
CA TYR A 182 -8.97 -4.07 7.08
C TYR A 182 -7.50 -4.32 7.42
N ALA A 183 -6.75 -3.26 7.69
CA ALA A 183 -5.32 -3.37 7.93
C ALA A 183 -4.71 -2.08 8.49
N LEU A 184 -3.50 -2.18 9.05
CA LEU A 184 -2.76 -1.06 9.62
C LEU A 184 -1.64 -0.56 8.69
N PRO A 185 -1.51 0.76 8.46
CA PRO A 185 -0.37 1.33 7.77
C PRO A 185 0.95 1.00 8.48
N TYR A 186 1.91 0.40 7.77
CA TYR A 186 3.28 0.19 8.27
C TYR A 186 4.23 1.27 7.75
N PHE A 187 4.25 1.49 6.44
CA PHE A 187 5.02 2.57 5.84
C PHE A 187 4.27 3.20 4.68
N THR A 188 4.48 4.50 4.47
CA THR A 188 3.88 5.23 3.36
C THR A 188 4.95 5.77 2.43
N PHE A 189 4.78 5.67 1.12
CA PHE A 189 5.61 6.41 0.16
C PHE A 189 4.79 7.39 -0.67
N SER A 190 5.48 8.41 -1.17
CA SER A 190 4.97 9.44 -2.06
C SER A 190 6.00 9.70 -3.15
N SER A 191 5.55 10.19 -4.31
CA SER A 191 6.44 10.72 -5.32
C SER A 191 7.20 11.93 -4.77
N SER A 192 8.49 12.01 -5.06
CA SER A 192 9.35 13.13 -4.72
C SER A 192 10.31 13.42 -5.87
N PHE A 193 10.72 14.68 -6.01
CA PHE A 193 11.76 15.06 -6.95
C PHE A 193 13.08 15.21 -6.19
N ASN A 194 13.96 14.23 -6.36
CA ASN A 194 15.30 14.24 -5.77
C ASN A 194 16.29 14.82 -6.79
N TYR A 195 17.23 15.65 -6.34
CA TYR A 195 18.14 16.33 -7.25
C TYR A 195 19.55 16.50 -6.68
N ARG A 196 20.53 16.59 -7.60
CA ARG A 196 21.94 16.81 -7.29
C ARG A 196 22.22 18.31 -7.14
N MET A 197 22.27 18.77 -5.89
CA MET A 197 22.52 20.19 -5.55
C MET A 197 23.79 20.75 -6.19
N ASP A 198 24.85 19.94 -6.28
CA ASP A 198 26.12 20.30 -6.88
C ASP A 198 26.01 20.54 -8.39
N LEU A 199 25.24 19.72 -9.12
CA LEU A 199 24.99 19.91 -10.56
C LEU A 199 24.11 21.14 -10.81
N PHE A 200 23.09 21.34 -9.98
CA PHE A 200 22.25 22.54 -10.05
C PHE A 200 23.08 23.80 -9.82
N LYS A 201 23.97 23.81 -8.83
CA LYS A 201 24.90 24.92 -8.58
C LYS A 201 25.90 25.11 -9.73
N LYS A 202 26.55 24.03 -10.17
CA LYS A 202 27.57 24.05 -11.24
C LYS A 202 27.03 24.68 -12.52
N TYR A 203 25.82 24.33 -12.91
CA TYR A 203 25.19 24.85 -14.13
C TYR A 203 24.26 26.04 -13.87
N SER A 204 24.27 26.61 -12.66
CA SER A 204 23.43 27.75 -12.26
C SER A 204 21.95 27.56 -12.57
N VAL A 205 21.42 26.36 -12.30
CA VAL A 205 20.03 25.97 -12.55
C VAL A 205 19.19 26.23 -11.31
N ALA A 206 18.04 26.88 -11.49
CA ALA A 206 17.06 27.07 -10.42
C ALA A 206 16.22 25.80 -10.22
N LEU A 207 15.79 25.55 -8.98
CA LEU A 207 14.87 24.45 -8.67
C LEU A 207 13.50 24.74 -9.31
N PRO A 208 12.95 23.82 -10.14
CA PRO A 208 11.65 24.04 -10.75
C PRO A 208 10.53 23.88 -9.72
N THR A 209 9.53 24.76 -9.79
CA THR A 209 8.28 24.67 -9.01
C THR A 209 7.09 24.26 -9.87
N THR A 210 7.27 24.15 -11.18
CA THR A 210 6.24 23.68 -12.13
C THR A 210 6.83 22.73 -13.16
N MET A 211 5.96 21.90 -13.76
CA MET A 211 6.38 21.01 -14.87
C MET A 211 6.86 21.79 -16.10
N ASP A 212 6.28 22.96 -16.38
CA ASP A 212 6.74 23.81 -17.48
C ASP A 212 8.18 24.31 -17.24
N GLN A 213 8.51 24.72 -16.01
CA GLN A 213 9.88 25.10 -15.67
C GLN A 213 10.82 23.91 -15.77
N MET A 214 10.39 22.73 -15.30
CA MET A 214 11.17 21.50 -15.40
C MET A 214 11.51 21.17 -16.87
N MET A 215 10.49 21.11 -17.72
CA MET A 215 10.63 20.68 -19.12
C MET A 215 11.30 21.72 -20.01
N ASN A 216 10.98 23.01 -19.84
CA ASN A 216 11.40 24.05 -20.78
C ASN A 216 12.66 24.80 -20.33
N THR A 217 13.04 24.71 -19.05
CA THR A 217 14.19 25.47 -18.50
C THR A 217 15.19 24.57 -17.79
N THR A 218 14.78 23.84 -16.75
CA THR A 218 15.68 23.09 -15.87
C THR A 218 16.40 21.96 -16.61
N LEU A 219 15.65 21.04 -17.24
CA LEU A 219 16.24 19.89 -17.93
C LEU A 219 17.07 20.29 -19.17
N PRO A 220 16.63 21.24 -20.03
CA PRO A 220 17.47 21.74 -21.11
C PRO A 220 18.77 22.38 -20.63
N LYS A 221 18.74 23.17 -19.54
CA LYS A 221 19.94 23.84 -19.01
C LYS A 221 20.92 22.84 -18.39
N LEU A 222 20.42 21.84 -17.65
CA LEU A 222 21.24 20.73 -17.17
C LEU A 222 21.89 19.99 -18.33
N LYS A 223 21.12 19.63 -19.37
CA LYS A 223 21.62 18.94 -20.56
C LYS A 223 22.71 19.75 -21.26
N ALA A 224 22.48 21.04 -21.49
CA ALA A 224 23.47 21.92 -22.13
C ALA A 224 24.76 22.04 -21.30
N GLY A 225 24.65 22.18 -19.98
CA GLY A 225 25.81 22.21 -19.08
C GLY A 225 26.62 20.92 -19.13
N MET A 226 25.95 19.77 -19.09
CA MET A 226 26.58 18.45 -19.18
C MET A 226 27.22 18.17 -20.55
N MET A 227 26.64 18.70 -21.63
CA MET A 227 27.23 18.61 -22.97
C MET A 227 28.50 19.47 -23.05
N ALA A 228 28.47 20.68 -22.48
CA ALA A 228 29.59 21.62 -22.53
C ALA A 228 30.83 21.13 -21.76
N ASP A 229 30.65 20.37 -20.68
CA ASP A 229 31.76 19.82 -19.89
C ASP A 229 32.05 18.33 -20.15
N GLY A 230 31.35 17.73 -21.14
CA GLY A 230 31.56 16.36 -21.57
C GLY A 230 31.06 15.28 -20.59
N THR A 231 30.22 15.64 -19.62
CA THR A 231 29.62 14.67 -18.67
C THR A 231 28.35 14.00 -19.20
N TYR A 232 27.70 14.56 -20.21
CA TYR A 232 26.50 13.96 -20.81
C TYR A 232 26.79 12.57 -21.37
N GLY A 233 25.89 11.62 -21.09
CA GLY A 233 26.08 10.20 -21.43
C GLY A 233 26.73 9.38 -20.31
N LYS A 234 27.39 10.03 -19.36
CA LYS A 234 27.76 9.42 -18.05
C LYS A 234 26.77 9.83 -16.96
N VAL A 235 26.26 11.05 -17.06
CA VAL A 235 25.20 11.60 -16.22
C VAL A 235 24.12 12.14 -17.14
N TYR A 236 22.87 11.95 -16.75
CA TYR A 236 21.70 12.46 -17.47
C TYR A 236 20.98 13.53 -16.64
N PRO A 237 20.31 14.51 -17.28
CA PRO A 237 19.53 15.54 -16.58
C PRO A 237 18.47 14.99 -15.62
N ILE A 238 17.89 13.82 -15.92
CA ILE A 238 16.89 13.16 -15.08
C ILE A 238 16.96 11.63 -15.25
N ALA A 239 16.67 10.90 -14.18
CA ALA A 239 16.37 9.47 -14.22
C ALA A 239 14.88 9.30 -13.88
N ILE A 240 14.16 8.52 -14.69
CA ILE A 240 12.78 8.12 -14.45
C ILE A 240 12.60 6.66 -14.83
N ARG A 241 11.53 6.04 -14.34
CA ARG A 241 11.15 4.68 -14.74
C ARG A 241 10.56 4.66 -16.14
N GLY A 242 10.79 3.56 -16.85
CA GLY A 242 10.27 3.38 -18.20
C GLY A 242 9.90 1.94 -18.53
N GLU A 243 10.14 0.99 -17.61
CA GLU A 243 9.72 -0.38 -17.83
C GLU A 243 8.18 -0.50 -17.87
N PRO A 244 7.62 -1.39 -18.69
CA PRO A 244 6.16 -1.56 -18.78
C PRO A 244 5.63 -2.40 -17.60
N LYS A 245 5.85 -1.93 -16.38
CA LYS A 245 5.39 -2.55 -15.12
C LYS A 245 4.62 -1.55 -14.25
N GLU A 246 4.05 -2.06 -13.15
CA GLU A 246 3.35 -1.26 -12.14
C GLU A 246 4.17 -0.06 -11.65
N THR A 247 5.47 -0.26 -11.48
CA THR A 247 6.42 0.74 -10.96
C THR A 247 6.42 2.05 -11.76
N THR A 248 6.39 1.97 -13.10
CA THR A 248 6.25 3.13 -14.00
C THR A 248 4.85 3.71 -13.95
N ALA A 249 3.81 2.86 -13.82
CA ALA A 249 2.44 3.33 -13.69
C ALA A 249 2.22 4.18 -12.42
N LEU A 250 2.92 3.88 -11.32
CA LEU A 250 2.89 4.70 -10.09
C LEU A 250 3.44 6.11 -10.31
N ASP A 251 4.53 6.27 -11.06
CA ASP A 251 5.10 7.59 -11.36
C ASP A 251 4.20 8.37 -12.33
N VAL A 252 3.73 7.70 -13.39
CA VAL A 252 2.80 8.30 -14.36
C VAL A 252 1.50 8.72 -13.69
N ASN A 253 1.04 7.99 -12.67
CA ASN A 253 -0.13 8.36 -11.88
C ASN A 253 0.04 9.74 -11.19
N ALA A 254 1.21 10.02 -10.62
CA ALA A 254 1.50 11.32 -10.03
C ALA A 254 1.45 12.45 -11.08
N PHE A 255 1.95 12.19 -12.29
CA PHE A 255 1.84 13.12 -13.41
C PHE A 255 0.38 13.33 -13.82
N ILE A 256 -0.40 12.27 -13.95
CA ILE A 256 -1.83 12.36 -14.30
C ILE A 256 -2.54 13.29 -13.33
N HIS A 257 -2.38 13.08 -12.03
CA HIS A 257 -2.99 13.94 -11.01
C HIS A 257 -2.44 15.37 -11.01
N GLY A 258 -1.12 15.55 -11.21
CA GLY A 258 -0.49 16.87 -11.30
C GLY A 258 -0.99 17.72 -12.48
N PHE A 259 -1.41 17.06 -13.57
CA PHE A 259 -2.03 17.70 -14.73
C PHE A 259 -3.55 17.87 -14.58
N GLY A 260 -4.13 17.55 -13.42
CA GLY A 260 -5.57 17.63 -13.16
C GLY A 260 -6.37 16.46 -13.75
N GLY A 261 -5.70 15.39 -14.16
CA GLY A 261 -6.31 14.17 -14.67
C GLY A 261 -6.80 13.25 -13.54
N THR A 262 -7.70 12.35 -13.92
CA THR A 262 -8.26 11.29 -13.04
C THR A 262 -8.45 10.02 -13.87
N TRP A 263 -8.59 8.87 -13.21
CA TRP A 263 -8.74 7.57 -13.90
C TRP A 263 -10.16 7.33 -14.44
N PHE A 264 -11.18 7.87 -13.77
CA PHE A 264 -12.58 7.79 -14.20
C PHE A 264 -13.18 9.19 -14.37
N LYS A 265 -14.03 9.35 -15.39
CA LYS A 265 -14.75 10.60 -15.66
C LYS A 265 -15.59 10.98 -14.44
N GLY A 266 -15.59 12.26 -14.10
CA GLY A 266 -16.22 12.77 -12.87
C GLY A 266 -15.31 12.73 -11.64
N GLY A 267 -14.07 12.22 -11.77
CA GLY A 267 -13.09 12.21 -10.69
C GLY A 267 -13.33 11.16 -9.62
N TYR A 268 -14.20 10.19 -9.89
CA TYR A 268 -14.44 9.06 -9.00
C TYR A 268 -13.20 8.17 -8.91
N TRP A 269 -12.84 7.75 -7.70
CA TRP A 269 -11.62 7.01 -7.43
C TRP A 269 -11.84 5.72 -6.62
N ASN A 270 -12.98 5.60 -5.93
CA ASN A 270 -13.35 4.39 -5.20
C ASN A 270 -14.38 3.55 -5.97
N VAL A 271 -14.39 2.24 -5.70
CA VAL A 271 -15.24 1.27 -6.41
C VAL A 271 -16.73 1.58 -6.25
N THR A 272 -17.15 2.04 -5.08
CA THR A 272 -18.56 2.37 -4.78
C THR A 272 -19.07 3.45 -5.72
N ASP A 273 -18.36 4.58 -5.81
CA ASP A 273 -18.78 5.72 -6.62
C ASP A 273 -18.66 5.43 -8.11
N VAL A 274 -17.58 4.74 -8.53
CA VAL A 274 -17.40 4.32 -9.93
C VAL A 274 -18.58 3.46 -10.39
N LYS A 275 -19.02 2.50 -9.56
CA LYS A 275 -20.18 1.65 -9.86
C LYS A 275 -21.48 2.44 -9.84
N ALA A 276 -21.72 3.23 -8.80
CA ALA A 276 -22.96 4.02 -8.64
C ALA A 276 -23.20 4.97 -9.81
N HIS A 277 -22.14 5.60 -10.31
CA HIS A 277 -22.23 6.58 -11.39
C HIS A 277 -21.97 5.98 -12.78
N ARG A 278 -21.71 4.67 -12.87
CA ARG A 278 -21.30 3.99 -14.12
C ARG A 278 -20.16 4.75 -14.80
N ALA A 279 -19.19 5.19 -14.01
CA ALA A 279 -18.16 6.11 -14.44
C ALA A 279 -17.31 5.47 -15.55
N LEU A 280 -17.20 6.19 -16.68
CA LEU A 280 -16.37 5.73 -17.80
C LEU A 280 -14.89 6.04 -17.51
N PRO A 281 -13.94 5.24 -18.03
CA PRO A 281 -12.53 5.58 -17.95
C PRO A 281 -12.22 6.94 -18.58
N ALA A 282 -11.26 7.66 -18.00
CA ALA A 282 -10.84 9.00 -18.40
C ALA A 282 -9.46 9.04 -19.08
N PHE A 283 -8.95 7.88 -19.53
CA PHE A 283 -7.63 7.73 -20.14
C PHE A 283 -7.37 8.65 -21.34
N ASN A 284 -8.42 9.06 -22.06
CA ASN A 284 -8.33 9.90 -23.25
C ASN A 284 -8.62 11.38 -23.00
N THR A 285 -8.74 11.82 -21.74
CA THR A 285 -8.91 13.23 -21.42
C THR A 285 -7.63 14.02 -21.74
N THR A 286 -7.77 15.30 -22.08
CA THR A 286 -6.62 16.18 -22.39
C THR A 286 -5.58 16.17 -21.27
N ALA A 287 -6.01 16.21 -20.01
CA ALA A 287 -5.13 16.17 -18.86
C ALA A 287 -4.29 14.87 -18.80
N VAL A 288 -4.94 13.70 -18.93
CA VAL A 288 -4.24 12.40 -18.91
C VAL A 288 -3.29 12.26 -20.10
N VAL A 289 -3.74 12.63 -21.29
CA VAL A 289 -2.90 12.59 -22.51
C VAL A 289 -1.69 13.50 -22.37
N ASN A 290 -1.87 14.72 -21.85
CA ASN A 290 -0.76 15.65 -21.63
C ASN A 290 0.22 15.16 -20.57
N ALA A 291 -0.27 14.55 -19.49
CA ALA A 291 0.58 13.95 -18.46
C ALA A 291 1.47 12.83 -19.03
N ILE A 292 0.86 11.86 -19.73
CA ILE A 292 1.58 10.72 -20.33
C ILE A 292 2.57 11.21 -21.38
N LYS A 293 2.17 12.15 -22.24
CA LYS A 293 3.08 12.75 -23.23
C LYS A 293 4.24 13.47 -22.56
N THR A 294 3.99 14.24 -21.51
CA THR A 294 5.06 14.94 -20.79
C THR A 294 6.04 13.96 -20.17
N TYR A 295 5.55 12.92 -19.50
CA TYR A 295 6.41 11.89 -18.89
C TYR A 295 7.26 11.18 -19.95
N ALA A 296 6.66 10.77 -21.06
CA ALA A 296 7.37 10.10 -22.16
C ALA A 296 8.41 11.03 -22.84
N LEU A 297 8.07 12.30 -23.06
CA LEU A 297 8.99 13.29 -23.60
C LEU A 297 10.15 13.57 -22.64
N MET A 298 9.86 13.62 -21.34
CA MET A 298 10.86 13.81 -20.31
C MET A 298 11.90 12.68 -20.32
N GLY A 299 11.44 11.42 -20.35
CA GLY A 299 12.30 10.25 -20.47
C GLY A 299 13.12 10.24 -21.75
N SER A 300 12.46 10.36 -22.91
CA SER A 300 13.11 10.26 -24.21
C SER A 300 14.09 11.40 -24.53
N ALA A 301 13.83 12.62 -24.05
CA ALA A 301 14.67 13.78 -24.37
C ALA A 301 15.81 14.01 -23.36
N PHE A 302 15.59 13.63 -22.09
CA PHE A 302 16.45 14.05 -20.98
C PHE A 302 16.96 12.91 -20.10
N SER A 303 16.49 11.68 -20.28
CA SER A 303 16.97 10.52 -19.53
C SER A 303 17.92 9.64 -20.36
N SER A 304 18.33 8.54 -19.76
CA SER A 304 19.21 7.55 -20.40
C SER A 304 18.49 6.82 -21.54
N PRO A 305 19.19 6.39 -22.61
CA PRO A 305 18.63 5.47 -23.59
C PRO A 305 18.09 4.17 -22.98
N ASP A 306 18.63 3.77 -21.81
CA ASP A 306 18.24 2.56 -21.09
C ASP A 306 16.98 2.72 -20.23
N THR A 307 16.38 3.92 -20.19
CA THR A 307 15.16 4.22 -19.42
C THR A 307 14.03 3.20 -19.59
N PRO A 308 13.76 2.62 -20.79
CA PRO A 308 12.75 1.56 -20.92
C PRO A 308 13.00 0.29 -20.08
N THR A 309 14.17 0.16 -19.45
CA THR A 309 14.56 -0.94 -18.57
C THR A 309 14.63 -0.56 -17.09
N TYR A 310 14.38 0.71 -16.75
CA TYR A 310 14.52 1.23 -15.39
C TYR A 310 13.29 0.93 -14.56
N ASP A 311 13.52 0.25 -13.44
CA ASP A 311 12.60 -0.04 -12.35
C ASP A 311 13.00 0.73 -11.08
N PHE A 312 12.40 0.40 -9.92
CA PHE A 312 12.78 0.98 -8.63
C PHE A 312 14.27 0.86 -8.30
N SER A 313 14.92 -0.25 -8.66
CA SER A 313 16.30 -0.55 -8.29
C SER A 313 17.33 0.18 -9.16
N LYS A 314 16.98 0.48 -10.42
CA LYS A 314 17.87 1.10 -11.42
C LYS A 314 17.69 2.61 -11.57
N GLU A 315 16.68 3.19 -10.93
CA GLU A 315 16.45 4.64 -10.94
C GLU A 315 17.53 5.41 -10.16
N ILE A 316 18.24 4.75 -9.24
CA ILE A 316 19.15 5.36 -8.24
C ILE A 316 20.65 5.13 -8.58
N THR A 317 20.97 4.18 -9.46
CA THR A 317 22.34 3.83 -9.86
C THR A 317 22.77 4.50 -11.16
#